data_AF-U1I381-F1
#
_entry.id   AF-U1I381-F1
#
_cell.length_a   1.000
_cell.length_b   1.000
_cell.length_c   1.000
_cell.angle_alpha   90.00
_cell.angle_beta   90.00
_cell.angle_gamma   90.00
#
_symmetry.space_group_name_H-M   'P 1'
#
loop_
_entity.id
_entity.type
_entity.pdbx_description
1 polymer ?
#
loop_
_entity_poly.entity_id
_entity_poly.type
_entity_poly.pdbx_seq_one_letter_code
_entity_poly.pdbx_strand_id
1 'polypeptide(L)'
;MQLDTLDTATLNKLIQNKINFSIKTENFIDDVAYIEELIERNGFTCRVYTENRAAGIGVGLFGNIGRLMSIYTAIGIGIHNLLTYNPDFEIGKDFINSRINVTYKK
;
A
#
# COMPACT_ATOMS: atom_id res chain seq x y z
N MET A 1 -8.51 12.98 -8.23
CA MET A 1 -8.97 12.01 -9.25
C MET A 1 -9.19 10.68 -8.53
N GLN A 2 -10.43 10.20 -8.43
CA GLN A 2 -10.70 8.83 -7.94
C GLN A 2 -10.58 7.90 -9.14
N LEU A 3 -9.71 6.89 -9.07
CA LEU A 3 -9.58 5.86 -10.09
C LEU A 3 -10.62 4.80 -9.78
N ASP A 4 -11.74 4.80 -10.50
CA ASP A 4 -12.86 3.88 -10.22
C ASP A 4 -12.66 2.48 -10.80
N THR A 5 -11.59 2.24 -11.54
CA THR A 5 -11.01 0.91 -11.80
C THR A 5 -9.53 1.09 -12.10
N LEU A 6 -8.74 0.09 -11.71
CA LEU A 6 -7.29 0.12 -11.80
C LEU A 6 -6.84 -0.11 -13.25
N ASP A 7 -6.92 0.91 -14.10
CA ASP A 7 -6.30 0.82 -15.42
C ASP A 7 -4.78 0.67 -15.26
N THR A 8 -4.30 -0.55 -15.49
CA THR A 8 -2.89 -0.94 -15.44
C THR A 8 -2.00 0.01 -16.23
N ALA A 9 -2.46 0.50 -17.38
CA ALA A 9 -1.68 1.42 -18.20
C ALA A 9 -1.49 2.77 -17.50
N THR A 10 -2.54 3.29 -16.87
CA THR A 10 -2.49 4.50 -16.06
C THR A 10 -1.59 4.34 -14.84
N LEU A 11 -1.72 3.23 -14.10
CA LEU A 11 -0.82 2.96 -12.97
C LEU A 11 0.65 2.90 -13.38
N ASN A 12 0.96 2.18 -14.46
CA ASN A 12 2.32 2.09 -14.98
C ASN A 12 2.86 3.48 -15.33
N LYS A 13 2.05 4.33 -15.98
CA LYS A 13 2.45 5.72 -16.25
C LYS A 13 2.72 6.49 -14.97
N LEU A 14 1.89 6.36 -13.93
CA LEU A 14 2.12 7.05 -12.66
C LEU A 14 3.43 6.60 -12.00
N ILE A 15 3.71 5.30 -12.01
CA ILE A 15 4.95 4.71 -11.47
C ILE A 15 6.18 5.19 -12.27
N GLN A 16 6.15 5.06 -13.60
CA GLN A 16 7.24 5.47 -14.48
C GLN A 16 7.55 6.97 -14.38
N ASN A 17 6.51 7.79 -14.23
CA ASN A 17 6.65 9.24 -14.05
C ASN A 17 6.88 9.64 -12.59
N LYS A 18 6.99 8.67 -11.65
CA LYS A 18 7.31 8.90 -10.23
C LYS A 18 6.28 9.82 -9.54
N ILE A 19 5.02 9.67 -9.92
CA ILE A 19 3.90 10.48 -9.42
C ILE A 19 3.28 9.78 -8.22
N ASN A 20 3.00 10.55 -7.15
CA ASN A 20 2.25 10.05 -6.01
C ASN A 20 0.78 9.83 -6.37
N PHE A 21 0.19 8.73 -5.92
CA PHE A 21 -1.22 8.45 -6.18
C PHE A 21 -1.87 7.66 -5.04
N SER A 22 -3.19 7.72 -4.99
CA SER A 22 -3.99 6.97 -4.04
C SER A 22 -5.11 6.26 -4.78
N ILE A 23 -5.33 4.99 -4.45
CA ILE A 23 -6.44 4.20 -4.98
C ILE A 23 -7.38 3.82 -3.85
N LYS A 24 -8.68 3.75 -4.13
CA LYS A 24 -9.62 3.08 -3.23
C LYS A 24 -9.46 1.58 -3.38
N THR A 25 -9.59 0.84 -2.29
CA THR A 25 -9.49 -0.62 -2.28
C THR A 25 -10.54 -1.20 -1.33
N GLU A 26 -11.08 -2.34 -1.72
CA GLU A 26 -11.86 -3.22 -0.84
C GLU A 26 -11.06 -4.46 -0.43
N ASN A 27 -9.95 -4.73 -1.11
CA ASN A 27 -9.08 -5.88 -0.87
C ASN A 27 -7.61 -5.46 -0.82
N PHE A 28 -7.18 -5.06 0.37
CA PHE A 28 -5.81 -4.63 0.63
C PHE A 28 -4.75 -5.69 0.35
N ILE A 29 -5.07 -6.98 0.37
CA ILE A 29 -4.08 -8.03 0.12
C ILE A 29 -3.73 -8.04 -1.35
N ASP A 30 -4.74 -8.23 -2.19
CA ASP A 30 -4.53 -8.42 -3.62
C ASP A 30 -4.08 -7.11 -4.29
N ASP A 31 -4.69 -5.98 -3.91
CA ASP A 31 -4.36 -4.69 -4.54
C ASP A 31 -2.96 -4.19 -4.16
N VAL A 32 -2.50 -4.43 -2.92
CA VAL A 32 -1.12 -4.09 -2.53
C VAL A 32 -0.12 -4.99 -3.24
N ALA A 33 -0.37 -6.30 -3.28
CA ALA A 33 0.50 -7.25 -3.98
C ALA A 33 0.63 -6.90 -5.46
N TYR A 34 -0.48 -6.49 -6.09
CA TYR A 34 -0.49 -6.05 -7.47
C TYR A 34 0.30 -4.75 -7.70
N ILE A 35 0.15 -3.75 -6.81
CA ILE A 35 0.93 -2.51 -6.90
C ILE A 35 2.42 -2.79 -6.70
N GLU A 36 2.79 -3.62 -5.71
CA GLU A 36 4.17 -4.02 -5.46
C GLU A 36 4.78 -4.66 -6.71
N GLU A 37 4.09 -5.62 -7.32
CA GLU A 37 4.52 -6.26 -8.56
C GLU A 37 4.69 -5.25 -9.71
N LEU A 38 3.77 -4.30 -9.87
CA LEU A 38 3.89 -3.26 -10.90
C LEU A 38 5.11 -2.36 -10.68
N ILE A 39 5.38 -1.97 -9.44
CA ILE A 39 6.55 -1.14 -9.12
C ILE A 39 7.85 -1.90 -9.42
N GLU A 40 7.92 -3.16 -9.00
CA GLU A 40 9.08 -4.03 -9.23
C GLU A 40 9.32 -4.31 -10.72
N ARG A 41 8.26 -4.56 -11.50
CA ARG A 41 8.34 -4.74 -12.97
C ARG A 41 8.85 -3.48 -13.68
N ASN A 42 8.65 -2.30 -13.12
CA ASN A 42 9.22 -1.05 -13.63
C ASN A 42 10.65 -0.78 -13.13
N GLY A 43 11.27 -1.72 -12.43
CA GLY A 43 12.66 -1.64 -11.97
C GLY A 43 12.86 -0.79 -10.71
N PHE A 44 11.79 -0.51 -9.97
CA PHE A 44 11.83 0.25 -8.73
C PHE A 44 11.67 -0.64 -7.51
N THR A 45 12.16 -0.17 -6.37
CA THR A 45 11.97 -0.81 -5.06
C THR A 45 10.82 -0.17 -4.31
N CYS A 46 10.09 -0.97 -3.52
CA CYS A 46 9.04 -0.44 -2.67
C CYS A 46 9.08 -0.99 -1.24
N ARG A 47 8.43 -0.27 -0.32
CA ARG A 47 8.19 -0.72 1.05
C ARG A 47 6.71 -0.61 1.38
N VAL A 48 6.12 -1.72 1.79
CA VAL A 48 4.73 -1.75 2.28
C VAL A 48 4.69 -1.47 3.78
N TYR A 49 3.78 -0.62 4.21
CA TYR A 49 3.52 -0.38 5.63
C TYR A 49 2.03 -0.12 5.91
N THR A 50 1.66 -0.21 7.18
CA THR A 50 0.31 0.16 7.63
C THR A 50 0.33 1.60 8.14
N GLU A 51 -0.47 2.47 7.54
CA GLU A 51 -0.62 3.84 8.01
C GLU A 51 -1.34 3.89 9.36
N ASN A 52 -1.13 4.96 10.11
CA ASN A 52 -1.83 5.22 11.38
C ASN A 52 -1.73 4.07 12.41
N ARG A 53 -0.65 3.27 12.37
CA ARG A 53 -0.44 2.12 13.27
C ARG A 53 -0.62 2.47 14.75
N ALA A 54 -0.19 3.66 15.18
CA ALA A 54 -0.38 4.13 16.56
C ALA A 54 -1.86 4.41 16.91
N ALA A 55 -2.63 4.99 15.99
CA ALA A 55 -4.06 5.21 16.17
C ALA A 55 -4.82 3.88 16.16
N GLY A 56 -4.46 2.95 15.26
CA GLY A 56 -5.05 1.61 15.18
C GLY A 56 -4.82 0.74 16.43
N ILE A 57 -3.72 0.91 17.15
CA ILE A 57 -3.47 0.21 18.42
C ILE A 57 -4.39 0.74 19.54
N GLY A 58 -4.63 2.06 19.58
CA GLY A 58 -5.53 2.68 20.58
C GLY A 58 -7.01 2.30 20.39
N VAL A 59 -7.46 2.14 19.14
CA VAL A 59 -8.85 1.76 18.81
C VAL A 59 -9.02 0.23 18.69
N GLY A 60 -7.95 -0.49 18.31
CA GLY A 60 -7.97 -1.92 17.99
C GLY A 60 -7.99 -2.88 19.17
N LEU A 61 -7.75 -2.40 20.39
CA LEU A 61 -7.89 -3.23 21.61
C LEU A 61 -9.36 -3.55 21.96
N PHE A 62 -10.35 -2.89 21.33
CA PHE A 62 -11.75 -2.96 21.75
C PHE A 62 -12.77 -3.31 20.65
N GLY A 63 -12.36 -3.74 19.44
CA GLY A 63 -13.34 -4.07 18.38
C GLY A 63 -12.84 -4.91 17.20
N ASN A 64 -13.79 -5.39 16.38
CA ASN A 64 -13.56 -6.24 15.19
C ASN A 64 -12.58 -5.63 14.16
N ILE A 65 -12.51 -4.29 14.10
CA ILE A 65 -11.60 -3.53 13.23
C ILE A 65 -10.13 -3.79 13.61
N GLY A 66 -9.82 -3.92 14.91
CA GLY A 66 -8.46 -4.20 15.38
C GLY A 66 -7.94 -5.56 14.92
N ARG A 67 -8.80 -6.59 14.93
CA ARG A 67 -8.46 -7.94 14.48
C ARG A 67 -8.15 -7.98 12.98
N LEU A 68 -8.93 -7.25 12.19
CA LEU A 68 -8.74 -7.09 10.75
C LEU A 68 -7.42 -6.36 10.44
N MET A 69 -7.12 -5.30 11.17
CA MET A 69 -5.83 -4.58 11.08
C MET A 69 -4.63 -5.47 11.41
N SER A 70 -4.73 -6.34 12.43
CA SER A 70 -3.63 -7.23 12.81
C SER A 70 -3.34 -8.29 11.74
N ILE A 71 -4.35 -8.87 11.09
CA ILE A 71 -4.11 -9.83 10.00
C ILE A 71 -3.49 -9.13 8.78
N TYR A 72 -3.99 -7.96 8.38
CA TYR A 72 -3.45 -7.27 7.20
C TYR A 72 -2.11 -6.57 7.45
N THR A 73 -1.79 -6.26 8.71
CA THR A 73 -0.44 -5.84 9.09
C THR A 73 0.54 -7.00 8.94
N ALA A 74 0.11 -8.24 9.23
CA ALA A 74 0.93 -9.45 9.09
C ALA A 74 1.02 -9.97 7.63
N ILE A 75 0.00 -9.75 6.80
CA ILE A 75 -0.06 -10.26 5.41
C ILE A 75 0.64 -9.30 4.41
N GLY A 76 1.16 -8.16 4.86
CA GLY A 76 1.97 -7.23 4.05
C GLY A 76 3.45 -7.60 3.94
N ILE A 77 3.79 -8.89 4.01
CA ILE A 77 5.15 -9.37 3.73
C ILE A 77 5.22 -9.63 2.24
N GLY A 78 5.31 -8.55 1.47
CA GLY A 78 5.78 -8.59 0.11
C GLY A 78 7.03 -9.45 0.01
N ILE A 79 7.06 -10.29 -1.02
CA ILE A 79 7.82 -11.54 -1.09
C ILE A 79 9.35 -11.31 -0.92
N HIS A 80 9.87 -10.08 -1.08
CA HIS A 80 11.30 -9.81 -0.94
C HIS A 80 11.77 -8.48 -0.29
N ASN A 81 10.91 -7.59 0.26
CA ASN A 81 11.39 -6.23 0.64
C ASN A 81 10.76 -5.56 1.88
N LEU A 82 10.40 -6.34 2.91
CA LEU A 82 9.86 -5.79 4.17
C LEU A 82 10.82 -4.80 4.90
N LEU A 83 12.11 -4.78 4.54
CA LEU A 83 13.15 -3.99 5.20
C LEU A 83 14.05 -3.21 4.21
N THR A 84 13.55 -2.79 3.04
CA THR A 84 14.32 -1.82 2.25
C THR A 84 14.43 -0.52 3.04
N TYR A 85 15.63 -0.19 3.50
CA TYR A 85 15.87 1.03 4.30
C TYR A 85 15.64 2.30 3.47
N ASN A 86 15.84 2.23 2.15
CA ASN A 86 15.73 3.34 1.22
C ASN A 86 15.01 2.93 -0.08
N PRO A 87 13.70 2.64 -0.02
CA PRO A 87 12.92 2.24 -1.19
C PRO A 87 12.68 3.44 -2.12
N ASP A 88 12.43 3.19 -3.41
CA ASP A 88 12.02 4.25 -4.34
C ASP A 88 10.57 4.68 -4.07
N PHE A 89 9.71 3.74 -3.69
CA PHE A 89 8.31 3.98 -3.35
C PHE A 89 7.93 3.44 -1.97
N GLU A 90 6.94 4.08 -1.35
CA GLU A 90 6.25 3.58 -0.17
C GLU A 90 4.79 3.30 -0.50
N ILE A 91 4.30 2.13 -0.07
CA ILE A 91 2.92 1.70 -0.20
C ILE A 91 2.28 1.70 1.20
N GLY A 92 1.49 2.73 1.49
CA GLY A 92 0.78 2.91 2.73
C GLY A 92 -0.64 2.33 2.65
N LYS A 93 -0.96 1.42 3.59
CA LYS A 93 -2.31 0.87 3.75
C LYS A 93 -3.10 1.76 4.72
N ASP A 94 -4.04 2.54 4.19
CA ASP A 94 -4.96 3.38 4.95
C ASP A 94 -6.33 2.70 5.07
N PHE A 95 -6.46 1.87 6.10
CA PHE A 95 -7.70 1.15 6.39
C PHE A 95 -8.84 2.05 6.88
N ILE A 96 -8.53 3.25 7.38
CA ILE A 96 -9.56 4.19 7.88
C ILE A 96 -10.33 4.75 6.68
N ASN A 97 -9.61 5.08 5.60
CA ASN A 97 -10.20 5.65 4.40
C ASN A 97 -10.40 4.63 3.26
N SER A 98 -10.13 3.34 3.51
CA SER A 98 -10.15 2.25 2.52
C SER A 98 -9.33 2.57 1.27
N ARG A 99 -8.07 2.99 1.47
CA ARG A 99 -7.17 3.45 0.41
C ARG A 99 -5.78 2.85 0.51
N ILE A 100 -5.15 2.67 -0.64
CA ILE A 100 -3.71 2.44 -0.76
C ILE A 100 -3.08 3.72 -1.29
N ASN A 101 -2.12 4.24 -0.53
CA ASN A 101 -1.35 5.43 -0.88
C ASN A 101 0.03 5.01 -1.38
N VAL A 102 0.40 5.43 -2.58
CA VAL A 102 1.70 5.17 -3.19
C VAL A 102 2.47 6.48 -3.29
N THR A 103 3.62 6.54 -2.63
CA THR A 103 4.44 7.75 -2.52
C THR A 103 5.85 7.49 -3.03
N TYR A 104 6.33 8.28 -3.99
CA TYR A 104 7.73 8.26 -4.42
C TYR A 104 8.61 9.00 -3.40
N LYS A 105 9.79 8.44 -3.09
CA LYS A 105 10.68 8.93 -2.01
C LYS A 105 12.02 9.50 -2.48
N LYS A 106 12.40 9.28 -3.74
CA LYS A 106 13.70 9.71 -4.29
C LYS A 106 13.53 10.73 -5.41
#